data_AF-A0A937JPK5-F1
#
_entry.id   AF-A0A937JPK5-F1
#
_cell.length_a   1.000
_cell.length_b   1.000
_cell.length_c   1.000
_cell.angle_alpha   90.00
_cell.angle_beta   90.00
_cell.angle_gamma   90.00
#
_symmetry.space_group_name_H-M   'P 1'
#
loop_
_entity.id
_entity.type
_entity.pdbx_description
1 polymer ?
#
loop_
_entity_poly.entity_id
_entity_poly.type
_entity_poly.pdbx_seq_one_letter_code
_entity_poly.pdbx_strand_id
1 'polypeptide(L)'
;MDLAVQPTRGVGDIRFGEEFSAVAERLRPLGDLQVAAPAPGNSAFKATLALPDFEITVLVDNGTHVTAVEVWRFERDDADVHVTFGNLDLFRTPARELTARIEEMGHGSDSP
;
A
#
# COMPACT_ATOMS: atom_id res chain seq x y z
N MET A 1 14.09 1.65 4.39
CA MET A 1 12.96 2.50 3.92
C MET A 1 11.76 2.28 4.82
N ASP A 2 11.08 3.34 5.24
CA ASP A 2 9.96 3.26 6.19
C ASP A 2 8.64 3.72 5.56
N LEU A 3 7.60 2.90 5.67
CA LEU A 3 6.24 3.19 5.20
C LEU A 3 5.25 3.10 6.35
N ALA A 4 4.70 4.23 6.78
CA ALA A 4 3.61 4.24 7.74
C ALA A 4 2.28 3.98 7.03
N VAL A 5 1.56 2.94 7.45
CA VAL A 5 0.19 2.66 7.06
C VAL A 5 -0.75 3.44 7.99
N GLN A 6 -1.71 4.13 7.40
CA GLN A 6 -2.79 4.80 8.10
C GLN A 6 -4.10 4.32 7.48
N PRO A 7 -4.80 3.33 8.08
CA PRO A 7 -5.91 2.61 7.44
C PRO A 7 -7.03 3.49 6.86
N THR A 8 -7.25 4.68 7.41
CA THR A 8 -8.27 5.63 6.95
C THR A 8 -7.74 6.73 6.03
N ARG A 9 -6.42 6.76 5.77
CA ARG A 9 -5.74 7.88 5.09
C ARG A 9 -4.83 7.46 3.94
N GLY A 10 -4.20 6.28 3.99
CA GLY A 10 -3.29 5.79 2.95
C GLY A 10 -2.01 5.15 3.50
N VAL A 11 -0.94 5.19 2.71
CA VAL A 11 0.36 4.56 3.01
C VAL A 11 1.50 5.51 2.65
N GLY A 12 2.44 5.72 3.57
CA GLY A 12 3.59 6.61 3.35
C GLY A 12 3.13 8.03 3.00
N ASP A 13 3.46 8.50 1.81
CA ASP A 13 3.04 9.80 1.24
C ASP A 13 1.89 9.69 0.22
N ILE A 14 1.29 8.50 0.07
CA ILE A 14 0.13 8.26 -0.79
C ILE A 14 -1.12 8.42 0.07
N ARG A 15 -2.09 9.21 -0.41
CA ARG A 15 -3.36 9.46 0.28
C ARG A 15 -4.54 8.91 -0.52
N PHE A 16 -5.53 8.35 0.17
CA PHE A 16 -6.79 7.98 -0.46
C PHE A 16 -7.55 9.24 -0.90
N GLY A 17 -8.18 9.17 -2.06
CA GLY A 17 -8.86 10.30 -2.70
C GLY A 17 -7.91 11.31 -3.37
N GLU A 18 -6.61 11.03 -3.42
CA GLU A 18 -5.68 11.85 -4.20
C GLU A 18 -5.72 11.47 -5.69
N GLU A 19 -5.48 12.45 -6.56
CA GLU A 19 -5.26 12.25 -7.99
C GLU A 19 -4.04 11.36 -8.26
N PHE A 20 -4.23 10.32 -9.07
CA PHE A 20 -3.17 9.38 -9.42
C PHE A 20 -1.99 10.05 -10.12
N SER A 21 -2.22 11.11 -10.89
CA SER A 21 -1.14 11.86 -11.56
C SER A 21 -0.11 12.39 -10.57
N ALA A 22 -0.56 13.01 -9.47
CA ALA A 22 0.30 13.52 -8.42
C ALA A 22 1.04 12.40 -7.66
N VAL A 23 0.37 11.27 -7.44
CA VAL A 23 0.98 10.08 -6.83
C VAL A 23 2.04 9.48 -7.75
N ALA A 24 1.77 9.37 -9.06
CA ALA A 24 2.70 8.84 -10.05
C ALA A 24 3.98 9.68 -10.16
N GLU A 25 3.87 11.02 -10.08
CA GLU A 25 5.02 11.92 -10.05
C GLU A 25 5.95 11.65 -8.85
N ARG A 26 5.40 11.26 -7.69
CA ARG A 26 6.19 10.92 -6.50
C ARG A 26 6.78 9.51 -6.54
N LEU A 27 6.12 8.57 -7.22
CA LEU A 27 6.58 7.18 -7.30
C LEU A 27 7.60 6.94 -8.40
N ARG A 28 7.52 7.63 -9.54
CA ARG A 28 8.44 7.47 -10.68
C ARG A 28 9.93 7.67 -10.34
N PRO A 29 10.34 8.58 -9.43
CA PRO A 29 11.74 8.68 -9.02
C PRO A 29 12.27 7.45 -8.28
N LEU A 30 11.39 6.63 -7.70
CA LEU A 30 11.77 5.45 -6.93
C LEU A 30 12.02 4.23 -7.84
N GLY A 31 11.42 4.19 -9.03
CA GLY A 31 11.57 3.10 -9.98
C GLY A 31 10.56 3.14 -11.11
N ASP A 32 10.49 2.05 -11.86
CA ASP A 32 9.62 1.95 -13.04
C ASP A 32 8.17 1.64 -12.63
N LEU A 33 7.28 2.62 -12.81
CA LEU A 33 5.87 2.52 -12.46
C LEU A 33 5.07 1.93 -13.62
N GLN A 34 4.68 0.66 -13.50
CA GLN A 34 3.90 -0.06 -14.50
C GLN A 34 2.41 0.21 -14.31
N VAL A 35 1.76 0.82 -15.31
CA VAL A 35 0.31 1.06 -15.29
C VAL A 35 -0.39 0.02 -16.14
N ALA A 36 -1.24 -0.79 -15.53
CA ALA A 36 -2.05 -1.77 -16.25
C ALA A 36 -3.15 -1.05 -17.04
N ALA A 37 -3.37 -1.47 -18.28
CA ALA A 37 -4.51 -0.98 -19.05
C ALA A 37 -5.83 -1.39 -18.35
N PRO A 38 -6.80 -0.48 -18.25
CA PRO A 38 -8.11 -0.82 -17.70
C PRO A 38 -8.84 -1.82 -18.60
N ALA A 39 -9.70 -2.64 -17.99
CA ALA A 39 -10.53 -3.58 -18.73
C ALA A 39 -11.55 -2.83 -19.61
N PRO A 40 -11.99 -3.39 -20.75
CA PRO A 40 -13.02 -2.75 -21.58
C PRO A 40 -14.29 -2.43 -20.79
N GLY A 41 -14.74 -1.18 -20.84
CA GLY A 41 -15.93 -0.71 -20.12
C GLY A 41 -15.72 -0.43 -18.62
N ASN A 42 -14.48 -0.55 -18.12
CA ASN A 42 -14.09 -0.17 -16.78
C ASN A 42 -13.02 0.93 -16.87
N SER A 43 -13.05 1.93 -15.99
CA SER A 43 -12.02 2.97 -15.89
C SER A 43 -11.05 2.72 -14.74
N ALA A 44 -11.32 1.74 -13.88
CA ALA A 44 -10.42 1.34 -12.81
C ALA A 44 -9.16 0.66 -13.37
N PHE A 45 -8.02 0.99 -12.78
CA PHE A 45 -6.74 0.40 -13.13
C PHE A 45 -5.85 0.26 -11.90
N LYS A 46 -4.79 -0.52 -12.07
CA LYS A 46 -3.72 -0.66 -11.08
C LYS A 46 -2.41 -0.10 -11.63
N ALA A 47 -1.65 0.54 -10.75
CA ALA A 47 -0.29 0.95 -11.03
C ALA A 47 0.64 0.28 -10.02
N THR A 48 1.65 -0.43 -10.51
CA THR A 48 2.54 -1.25 -9.71
C THR A 48 3.96 -0.72 -9.82
N LEU A 49 4.59 -0.47 -8.67
CA LEU A 49 6.00 -0.13 -8.54
C LEU A 49 6.69 -1.30 -7.82
N ALA A 50 7.46 -2.09 -8.59
CA ALA A 50 8.28 -3.15 -8.05
C ALA A 50 9.66 -2.60 -7.65
N LEU A 51 10.03 -2.80 -6.39
CA LEU A 51 11.34 -2.46 -5.83
C LEU A 51 12.05 -3.76 -5.41
N PRO A 52 13.37 -3.74 -5.14
CA PRO A 52 14.12 -4.99 -4.92
C PRO A 52 13.57 -5.91 -3.82
N ASP A 53 12.98 -5.33 -2.77
CA ASP A 53 12.56 -6.07 -1.59
C ASP A 53 11.04 -6.06 -1.35
N PHE A 54 10.30 -5.21 -2.07
CA PHE A 54 8.86 -5.05 -1.89
C PHE A 54 8.23 -4.42 -3.13
N GLU A 55 6.91 -4.44 -3.19
CA GLU A 55 6.09 -3.84 -4.24
C GLU A 55 5.05 -2.92 -3.61
N ILE A 56 4.79 -1.79 -4.27
CA ILE A 56 3.64 -0.95 -3.99
C ILE A 56 2.68 -1.07 -5.17
N THR A 57 1.43 -1.42 -4.90
CA THR A 57 0.36 -1.40 -5.90
C THR A 57 -0.69 -0.36 -5.50
N VAL A 58 -0.93 0.61 -6.38
CA VAL A 58 -1.92 1.67 -6.24
C VAL A 58 -3.13 1.31 -7.07
N LEU A 59 -4.30 1.25 -6.44
CA LEU A 59 -5.57 1.02 -7.11
C LEU A 59 -6.26 2.37 -7.32
N VAL A 60 -6.69 2.59 -8.55
CA VAL A 60 -7.35 3.82 -8.98
C VAL A 60 -8.73 3.45 -9.50
N ASP A 61 -9.76 4.11 -8.97
CA ASP A 61 -11.13 3.96 -9.43
C ASP A 61 -11.59 5.20 -10.20
N ASN A 62 -12.58 5.03 -11.08
CA ASN A 62 -13.08 6.05 -11.99
C ASN A 62 -12.00 6.71 -12.87
N GLY A 63 -10.81 6.12 -12.96
CA GLY A 63 -9.71 6.55 -13.79
C GLY A 63 -8.84 7.69 -13.24
N THR A 64 -9.12 8.21 -12.03
CA THR A 64 -8.43 9.41 -11.53
C THR A 64 -7.99 9.33 -10.08
N HIS A 65 -8.79 8.76 -9.18
CA HIS A 65 -8.54 8.87 -7.74
C HIS A 65 -8.05 7.56 -7.13
N VAL A 66 -7.03 7.64 -6.27
CA VAL A 66 -6.53 6.50 -5.50
C VAL A 66 -7.58 6.05 -4.49
N THR A 67 -7.96 4.79 -4.56
CA THR A 67 -8.95 4.18 -3.66
C THR A 67 -8.33 3.15 -2.72
N ALA A 68 -7.23 2.52 -3.12
CA ALA A 68 -6.48 1.62 -2.25
C ALA A 68 -4.98 1.65 -2.58
N VAL A 69 -4.20 1.25 -1.58
CA VAL A 69 -2.76 1.04 -1.71
C VAL A 69 -2.44 -0.29 -1.04
N GLU A 70 -1.79 -1.16 -1.78
CA GLU A 70 -1.27 -2.43 -1.32
C GLU A 70 0.24 -2.34 -1.22
N VAL A 71 0.80 -2.95 -0.17
CA VAL A 71 2.24 -3.14 -0.05
C VAL A 71 2.49 -4.63 0.10
N TRP A 72 3.37 -5.16 -0.73
CA TRP A 72 3.76 -6.56 -0.73
C TRP A 72 5.24 -6.65 -0.43
N ARG A 73 5.65 -7.41 0.59
CA ARG A 73 7.07 -7.70 0.83
C ARG A 73 7.44 -9.03 0.15
N PHE A 74 8.56 -9.05 -0.56
CA PHE A 74 9.11 -10.30 -1.10
C PHE A 74 9.86 -11.06 0.01
N GLU A 75 9.89 -12.40 -0.05
CA GLU A 75 10.50 -13.26 0.98
C GLU A 75 12.02 -13.03 1.12
N ARG A 76 12.38 -11.98 1.85
CA ARG A 76 13.74 -11.58 2.19
C ARG A 76 13.76 -11.05 3.61
N ASP A 77 14.20 -11.88 4.55
CA ASP A 77 14.20 -11.55 5.98
C ASP A 77 15.07 -10.33 6.31
N ASP A 78 16.12 -10.10 5.51
CA ASP A 78 17.11 -9.02 5.66
C ASP A 78 16.74 -7.71 4.97
N ALA A 79 15.59 -7.65 4.28
CA ALA A 79 15.15 -6.46 3.58
C ALA A 79 15.08 -5.25 4.53
N ASP A 80 15.75 -4.16 4.16
CA ASP A 80 15.70 -2.87 4.87
C ASP A 80 14.43 -2.09 4.48
N VAL A 81 13.27 -2.72 4.67
CA VAL A 81 11.94 -2.11 4.54
C VAL A 81 11.15 -2.35 5.82
N HIS A 82 10.61 -1.28 6.40
CA HIS A 82 9.74 -1.32 7.57
C HIS A 82 8.38 -0.76 7.19
N VAL A 83 7.34 -1.58 7.29
CA VAL A 83 5.97 -1.15 7.04
C VAL A 83 5.23 -1.17 8.35
N THR A 84 4.83 -0.01 8.84
CA THR A 84 4.40 0.15 10.21
C THR A 84 2.97 0.61 10.34
N PHE A 85 2.28 0.15 11.39
CA PHE A 85 1.01 0.70 11.83
C PHE A 85 1.11 1.04 13.32
N GLY A 86 1.13 2.33 13.64
CA GLY A 86 1.52 2.79 14.97
C GLY A 86 2.95 2.35 15.29
N ASN A 87 3.11 1.52 16.30
CA ASN A 87 4.40 0.95 16.73
C ASN A 87 4.62 -0.50 16.27
N LEU A 88 3.75 -1.05 15.42
CA LEU A 88 3.82 -2.43 14.94
C LEU A 88 4.47 -2.47 13.56
N ASP A 89 5.35 -3.46 13.33
CA ASP A 89 5.89 -3.76 11.99
C ASP A 89 5.03 -4.86 11.35
N LEU A 90 4.25 -4.50 10.34
CA LEU A 90 3.23 -5.37 9.73
C LEU A 90 3.82 -6.64 9.10
N PHE A 91 5.08 -6.61 8.67
CA PHE A 91 5.72 -7.76 8.03
C PHE A 91 6.62 -8.58 8.96
N ARG A 92 6.90 -8.09 10.17
CA ARG A 92 7.75 -8.78 11.15
C ARG A 92 6.98 -9.24 12.40
N THR A 93 5.81 -8.67 12.66
CA THR A 93 4.92 -9.13 13.73
C THR A 93 4.13 -10.36 13.25
N PRO A 94 4.14 -11.48 13.99
CA PRO A 94 3.35 -12.66 13.63
C PRO A 94 1.86 -12.32 13.49
N ALA A 95 1.20 -12.85 12.46
CA ALA A 95 -0.17 -12.46 12.08
C ALA A 95 -1.18 -12.50 13.25
N ARG A 96 -1.15 -13.53 14.10
CA ARG A 96 -2.04 -13.62 15.28
C ARG A 96 -1.81 -12.52 16.29
N GLU A 97 -0.55 -12.17 16.54
CA GLU A 97 -0.20 -11.06 17.42
C GLU A 97 -0.62 -9.73 16.77
N LEU A 98 -0.34 -9.57 15.49
CA LEU A 98 -0.68 -8.37 14.74
C LEU A 98 -2.17 -8.07 14.82
N THR A 99 -3.04 -9.04 14.53
CA THR A 99 -4.50 -8.87 14.61
C THR A 99 -4.96 -8.48 16.01
N ALA A 100 -4.49 -9.18 17.04
CA ALA A 100 -4.86 -8.87 18.43
C ALA A 100 -4.47 -7.43 18.82
N ARG A 101 -3.27 -6.98 18.43
CA ARG A 101 -2.80 -5.62 18.71
C ARG A 101 -3.59 -4.57 17.93
N ILE A 102 -3.94 -4.84 16.68
CA ILE A 102 -4.76 -3.94 15.86
C ILE A 102 -6.15 -3.77 16.47
N GLU A 103 -6.76 -4.85 16.97
CA GLU A 103 -8.03 -4.81 17.69
C GLU A 103 -7.92 -4.05 19.01
N GLU A 104 -6.86 -4.24 19.80
CA GLU A 104 -6.57 -3.47 21.02
C GLU A 104 -6.47 -1.96 20.75
N MET A 105 -6.02 -1.57 19.56
CA MET A 105 -5.94 -0.17 19.13
C MET A 105 -7.28 0.41 18.64
N GLY A 106 -8.37 -0.37 18.71
CA GLY A 106 -9.71 0.06 18.30
C GLY A 106 -9.96 -0.02 16.80
N HIS A 107 -9.08 -0.70 16.06
CA HIS A 107 -9.25 -1.00 14.65
C HIS A 107 -9.78 -2.43 14.54
N GLY A 108 -11.11 -2.56 14.54
CA GLY A 108 -11.74 -3.88 14.43
C GLY A 108 -11.44 -4.52 13.08
N SER A 109 -11.03 -5.79 13.09
CA SER A 109 -11.15 -6.67 11.93
C SER A 109 -12.63 -6.99 11.76
N ASP A 110 -13.34 -6.37 10.82
CA ASP A 110 -14.56 -7.00 10.31
C ASP A 110 -14.09 -8.29 9.62
N SER A 111 -14.16 -9.40 10.35
CA SER A 111 -14.12 -10.73 9.73
C SER A 111 -15.44 -10.94 8.98
N PRO A 112 -15.42 -11.50 7.76
CA PRO A 112 -16.64 -11.91 7.07
C PRO A 112 -17.43 -12.97 7.86
#